data_AF-A0A8X6WHD8-F1
#
_entry.id   AF-A0A8X6WHD8-F1
#
_cell.length_a   1.000
_cell.length_b   1.000
_cell.length_c   1.000
_cell.angle_alpha   90.00
_cell.angle_beta   90.00
_cell.angle_gamma   90.00
#
_symmetry.space_group_name_H-M   'P 1'
#
loop_
_entity.id
_entity.type
_entity.pdbx_description
1 polymer ?
#
loop_
_entity_poly.entity_id
_entity_poly.type
_entity_poly.pdbx_seq_one_letter_code
_entity_poly.pdbx_strand_id
1 'polypeptide(L)' 'MSRRKHRSAFDQVSEFDRGRIVANRDCGLSFREIGSRVGRNQTTVMRICDRWMQVGTANRRGRSQPPQCTSHSVTR' A
#
# COMPACT_ATOMS: atom_id res chain seq x y z
N MET A 1 23.30 -17.47 -2.38
CA MET A 1 22.09 -17.46 -3.23
C MET A 1 21.24 -16.23 -2.90
N SER A 2 21.54 -15.07 -3.49
CA SER A 2 20.76 -13.86 -3.25
C SER A 2 19.42 -14.00 -3.97
N ARG A 3 18.34 -14.29 -3.23
CA ARG A 3 16.97 -14.23 -3.77
C ARG A 3 16.73 -12.81 -4.24
N ARG A 4 16.86 -12.55 -5.55
CA ARG A 4 16.37 -11.33 -6.16
C ARG A 4 14.87 -11.32 -5.90
N LYS A 5 14.46 -10.56 -4.88
CA LYS A 5 13.07 -10.41 -4.45
C LYS A 5 12.36 -9.84 -5.66
N HIS A 6 11.65 -10.69 -6.40
CA HIS A 6 10.95 -10.30 -7.63
C HIS A 6 9.91 -9.28 -7.20
N ARG A 7 10.26 -7.99 -7.33
CA ARG A 7 9.37 -6.88 -7.00
C ARG A 7 8.15 -7.09 -7.86
N SER A 8 7.03 -7.32 -7.19
CA SER A 8 5.77 -7.55 -7.85
C SER A 8 5.50 -6.36 -8.80
N ALA A 9 4.75 -6.55 -9.88
CA ALA A 9 4.45 -5.45 -10.81
C ALA A 9 3.83 -4.20 -10.11
N PHE A 10 3.30 -4.38 -8.90
CA PHE A 10 2.80 -3.35 -7.99
C PHE A 10 3.91 -2.49 -7.36
N ASP A 11 5.06 -3.08 -7.04
CA ASP A 11 6.25 -2.36 -6.56
C ASP A 11 6.90 -1.52 -7.66
N GLN A 12 6.55 -1.78 -8.93
CA GLN A 12 7.01 -1.04 -10.10
C GLN A 12 6.12 0.18 -10.44
N VAL A 13 5.06 0.43 -9.67
CA VAL A 13 4.28 1.67 -9.82
C VAL A 13 5.08 2.81 -9.20
N SER A 14 5.47 3.77 -10.03
CA SER A 14 6.20 4.98 -9.61
C SER A 14 5.48 5.70 -8.49
N GLU A 15 6.21 6.34 -7.59
CA GLU A 15 5.64 7.18 -6.53
C GLU A 15 4.75 8.30 -7.10
N PHE A 16 5.11 8.83 -8.27
CA PHE A 16 4.29 9.80 -9.00
C PHE A 16 2.93 9.21 -9.41
N ASP A 17 2.93 8.01 -9.99
CA ASP A 17 1.69 7.30 -10.36
C ASP A 17 0.85 6.97 -9.11
N ARG A 18 1.49 6.59 -8.01
CA ARG A 18 0.80 6.36 -6.72
C ARG A 18 0.12 7.64 -6.21
N GLY A 19 0.81 8.78 -6.26
CA GLY A 19 0.24 10.08 -5.91
C GLY A 19 -0.96 10.45 -6.78
N ARG A 20 -0.86 10.24 -8.10
CA ARG A 20 -1.98 10.46 -9.02
C ARG A 20 -3.17 9.56 -8.71
N ILE A 21 -2.93 8.28 -8.40
CA ILE A 21 -4.00 7.34 -8.03
C ILE A 21 -4.75 7.81 -6.78
N VAL A 22 -4.02 8.22 -5.73
CA VAL A 22 -4.63 8.71 -4.48
C VAL A 22 -5.40 10.01 -4.71
N ALA A 23 -4.80 10.99 -5.40
CA ALA A 23 -5.45 12.27 -5.68
C ALA A 23 -6.74 12.10 -6.50
N ASN A 24 -6.71 11.29 -7.57
CA ASN A 24 -7.92 11.04 -8.36
C ASN A 24 -8.98 10.27 -7.54
N ARG A 25 -8.56 9.41 -6.61
CA ARG A 25 -9.50 8.71 -5.73
C ARG A 25 -10.19 9.66 -4.75
N ASP A 26 -9.45 10.63 -4.22
CA ASP A 26 -9.99 11.69 -3.36
C ASP A 26 -10.99 12.58 -4.11
N CYS A 27 -10.75 12.85 -5.41
CA CYS A 27 -11.71 13.53 -6.30
C CYS A 27 -12.94 12.68 -6.69
N GLY A 28 -13.10 11.46 -6.17
CA GLY A 28 -14.30 10.64 -6.37
C GLY A 28 -14.33 9.80 -7.65
N LEU A 29 -13.23 9.74 -8.43
CA LEU A 29 -13.19 8.94 -9.66
C LEU A 29 -13.29 7.44 -9.38
N SER A 30 -13.87 6.70 -10.34
CA SER A 30 -13.91 5.24 -10.26
C SER A 30 -12.53 4.64 -10.49
N PHE A 31 -12.28 3.44 -9.93
CA PHE A 31 -10.99 2.76 -10.11
C PHE A 31 -10.66 2.48 -11.58
N ARG A 32 -11.69 2.27 -12.42
CA ARG A 32 -11.52 2.05 -13.86
C ARG A 32 -11.05 3.32 -14.56
N GLU A 33 -11.68 4.47 -14.29
CA GLU A 33 -11.28 5.76 -14.87
C GLU A 33 -9.87 6.17 -14.45
N ILE A 34 -9.53 5.96 -13.17
CA ILE A 34 -8.18 6.21 -12.67
C ILE A 34 -7.18 5.33 -13.42
N GLY A 35 -7.47 4.04 -13.55
CA GLY A 35 -6.63 3.09 -14.30
C GLY A 35 -6.38 3.54 -15.74
N SER A 36 -7.41 4.00 -16.44
CA SER A 36 -7.28 4.56 -17.79
C SER A 36 -6.39 5.81 -17.83
N ARG A 37 -6.47 6.71 -16.82
CA ARG A 37 -5.66 7.94 -16.75
C ARG A 37 -4.18 7.70 -16.41
N VAL A 38 -3.89 6.65 -15.64
CA VAL A 38 -2.51 6.31 -15.22
C VAL A 38 -1.90 5.16 -16.02
N GLY A 39 -2.64 4.59 -16.97
CA GLY A 39 -2.19 3.43 -17.75
C GLY A 39 -2.00 2.16 -16.91
N ARG A 40 -2.82 1.97 -15.87
CA ARG A 40 -2.73 0.80 -14.96
C ARG A 40 -4.05 0.04 -14.90
N ASN A 41 -3.98 -1.25 -14.65
CA ASN A 41 -5.17 -2.08 -14.46
C ASN A 41 -5.92 -1.65 -13.18
N GLN A 42 -7.25 -1.70 -13.23
CA GLN A 42 -8.16 -1.43 -12.11
C GLN A 42 -7.75 -2.16 -10.82
N THR A 43 -7.31 -3.43 -10.90
CA THR A 43 -6.88 -4.21 -9.72
C THR A 43 -5.68 -3.56 -9.03
N THR A 44 -4.73 -3.03 -9.81
CA THR A 44 -3.56 -2.31 -9.27
C THR A 44 -3.99 -1.04 -8.56
N VAL A 45 -4.91 -0.27 -9.16
CA VAL A 45 -5.46 0.95 -8.56
C VAL A 45 -6.18 0.64 -7.25
N MET A 46 -7.06 -0.37 -7.24
CA MET A 46 -7.81 -0.77 -6.06
C MET A 46 -6.89 -1.12 -4.89
N ARG A 47 -5.83 -1.91 -5.13
CA ARG A 47 -4.88 -2.32 -4.08
C ARG A 47 -4.04 -1.16 -3.55
N ILE A 48 -3.69 -0.18 -4.40
CA ILE A 48 -2.97 1.02 -3.95
C ILE A 48 -3.87 1.88 -3.06
N CYS A 49 -5.11 2.09 -3.46
CA CYS A 49 -6.09 2.81 -2.64
C CYS A 49 -6.38 2.10 -1.31
N ASP A 50 -6.48 0.77 -1.31
CA ASP A 50 -6.67 -0.04 -0.11
C ASP A 50 -5.46 0.06 0.84
N ARG A 51 -4.23 -0.07 0.33
CA ARG A 51 -3.02 0.15 1.13
C ARG A 51 -2.96 1.57 1.70
N TRP A 52 -3.35 2.59 0.92
CA TRP A 52 -3.42 3.97 1.40
C TRP A 52 -4.42 4.14 2.55
N MET A 53 -5.62 3.58 2.41
CA MET A 53 -6.64 3.55 3.47
C MET A 53 -6.15 2.81 4.71
N GLN A 54 -5.44 1.69 4.54
CA GLN A 54 -4.86 0.94 5.65
C GLN A 54 -3.75 1.71 6.37
N VAL A 55 -2.88 2.43 5.66
CA VAL A 55 -1.86 3.30 6.30
C VAL A 55 -2.52 4.47 7.02
N GLY A 56 -3.52 5.11 6.43
CA GLY A 56 -4.31 6.15 7.09
C GLY A 56 -5.07 5.64 8.32
N THR A 57 -5.59 4.42 8.26
CA THR A 57 -6.26 3.75 9.39
C THR A 57 -5.27 3.30 10.45
N ALA A 58 -4.10 2.78 10.07
CA ALA A 58 -3.03 2.39 11.00
C ALA A 58 -2.47 3.61 11.74
N ASN A 59 -2.36 4.76 11.06
CA ASN A 59 -1.97 6.03 11.68
C ASN A 59 -3.07 6.55 12.65
N ARG A 60 -4.36 6.46 12.27
CA ARG A 60 -5.47 6.74 13.21
C ARG A 60 -5.57 5.73 14.37
N ARG A 61 -5.06 4.51 14.20
CA ARG A 61 -4.93 3.49 15.25
C ARG A 61 -3.60 3.58 16.02
N GLY A 62 -2.90 4.71 15.93
CA GLY A 62 -1.73 5.06 16.75
C GLY A 62 -2.02 5.25 18.25
N ARG A 63 -3.12 4.70 18.78
CA ARG A 63 -3.32 4.49 20.21
C ARG A 63 -3.87 3.11 20.58
N SER A 64 -3.64 2.10 19.76
CA SER A 64 -3.94 0.70 20.13
C SER A 64 -3.08 -0.29 19.33
N GLN A 65 -1.76 -0.30 19.56
CA GLN A 65 -0.95 -1.51 19.32
C GLN A 65 -0.98 -2.37 20.58
N PRO A 66 -1.30 -3.68 20.53
CA PRO A 66 -0.88 -4.59 21.58
C PRO A 66 0.65 -4.72 21.57
N PRO A 67 1.30 -4.96 22.73
CA PRO A 67 2.75 -5.06 22.80
C PRO A 67 3.23 -6.20 21.90
N GLN A 68 4.23 -5.94 21.06
CA GLN A 68 5.04 -7.01 20.49
C GLN A 68 5.72 -7.72 21.66
N CYS A 69 5.26 -8.94 21.98
CA CYS A 69 5.92 -9.80 22.94
C CYS A 69 7.37 -10.01 22.50
N THR A 70 8.30 -9.45 23.27
CA THR A 70 9.72 -9.73 23.18
C THR A 70 9.95 -11.15 23.70
N SER A 71 10.10 -12.12 22.80
CA SER A 71 10.72 -13.39 23.17
C SER A 71 12.23 -13.19 23.27
N HIS A 72 12.69 -12.64 24.39
CA HIS A 72 14.06 -12.84 24.85
C HIS A 72 14.13 -14.27 25.41
N SER A 73 14.61 -15.22 24.61
CA SER A 73 15.07 -16.50 25.14
C SER A 73 16.43 -16.27 25.79
N VAL A 74 16.45 -16.04 27.10
CA VAL A 74 17.62 -16.28 27.93
C VAL A 74 17.72 -17.80 28.13
N THR A 75 18.73 -18.42 27.52
CA THR A 75 19.17 -19.77 27.89
C THR A 75 20.21 -19.64 28.99
N ARG A 76 19.96 -20.35 30.08
CA ARG A 76 20.76 -20.46 31.30
C ARG A 76 21.96 -21.38 31.10
#